data_AF-A0A383BE22-F1
#
_entry.id   AF-A0A383BE22-F1
#
_cell.length_a   1.000
_cell.length_b   1.000
_cell.length_c   1.000
_cell.angle_alpha   90.00
_cell.angle_beta   90.00
_cell.angle_gamma   90.00
#
_symmetry.space_group_name_H-M   'P 1'
#
loop_
_entity.id
_entity.type
_entity.pdbx_description
1 polymer ?
#
loop_
_entity_poly.entity_id
_entity_poly.type
_entity_poly.pdbx_seq_one_letter_code
_entity_poly.pdbx_strand_id
1 'polypeptide(L)'
;MAKNHGITNVAVLERGWIGSGNVGRNTTIIRSNYLLPGNEPFYELSMQLWENLEQDFNYNAMVSQRGIMNLIHSDAQRDAFIRRGNSMLFADAGCEYLEAKEVKERYPFLDMDNARFPIKAALAQPRGGTVRHDAVAWGYAR
;
A
#
# COMPACT_ATOMS: atom_id res chain seq x y z
N MET A 1 -0.05 -20.36 -9.68
CA MET A 1 0.18 -21.77 -10.07
C MET A 1 -1.12 -22.48 -10.38
N ALA A 2 -1.93 -22.87 -9.39
CA ALA A 2 -3.18 -23.59 -9.66
C ALA A 2 -4.22 -22.75 -10.43
N LYS A 3 -4.64 -21.60 -9.88
CA LYS A 3 -5.69 -20.74 -10.48
C LYS A 3 -5.37 -20.26 -11.91
N ASN A 4 -4.15 -19.77 -12.13
CA ASN A 4 -3.79 -19.11 -13.41
C ASN A 4 -3.07 -20.02 -14.42
N HIS A 5 -2.52 -21.16 -13.99
CA HIS A 5 -1.70 -22.03 -14.86
C HIS A 5 -2.10 -23.52 -14.80
N GLY A 6 -3.11 -23.89 -14.01
CA GLY A 6 -3.59 -25.28 -13.91
C GLY A 6 -2.60 -26.25 -13.25
N ILE A 7 -1.50 -25.76 -12.67
CA ILE A 7 -0.50 -26.60 -12.02
C ILE A 7 -0.95 -26.88 -10.59
N THR A 8 -1.44 -28.11 -10.36
CA THR A 8 -2.04 -28.54 -9.08
C THR A 8 -1.15 -29.47 -8.26
N ASN A 9 -0.17 -30.15 -8.87
CA ASN A 9 0.79 -30.98 -8.16
C ASN A 9 1.94 -30.12 -7.60
N VAL A 10 1.69 -29.44 -6.48
CA VAL A 10 2.60 -28.50 -5.84
C VAL A 10 2.66 -28.79 -4.34
N ALA A 11 3.87 -28.77 -3.77
CA ALA A 11 4.08 -28.83 -2.32
C ALA A 11 4.79 -27.55 -1.85
N VAL A 12 4.33 -26.99 -0.71
CA VAL A 12 4.98 -25.88 -0.03
C VAL A 12 5.64 -26.42 1.24
N LEU A 13 6.96 -26.28 1.37
CA LEU A 13 7.73 -26.74 2.53
C LEU A 13 8.07 -25.55 3.42
N GLU A 14 7.59 -25.58 4.66
CA GLU A 14 7.89 -24.61 5.71
C GLU A 14 8.66 -25.33 6.82
N ARG A 15 9.73 -24.69 7.32
CA ARG A 15 10.56 -25.26 8.40
C ARG A 15 9.85 -25.18 9.76
N GLY A 16 9.13 -24.08 10.00
CA GLY A 16 8.42 -23.80 11.25
C GLY A 16 6.90 -23.78 11.06
N TRP A 17 6.27 -22.68 11.47
CA TRP A 17 4.83 -22.49 11.34
C TRP A 17 4.52 -21.61 10.13
N ILE A 18 3.46 -21.94 9.39
CA ILE A 18 3.00 -21.14 8.25
C ILE A 18 2.71 -19.70 8.71
N GLY A 19 3.28 -18.72 8.01
CA GLY A 19 3.12 -17.29 8.32
C GLY A 19 4.04 -16.78 9.43
N SER A 20 4.86 -17.62 10.07
CA SER A 20 5.74 -17.21 11.17
C SER A 20 6.99 -16.41 10.76
N GLY A 21 7.18 -16.15 9.47
CA GLY A 21 8.25 -15.31 8.92
C GLY A 21 7.91 -13.81 8.91
N ASN A 22 8.41 -13.07 7.91
CA ASN A 22 8.10 -11.63 7.74
C ASN A 22 6.62 -11.38 7.45
N VAL A 23 5.91 -12.37 6.91
CA VAL A 23 4.45 -12.31 6.76
C VAL A 23 3.77 -12.09 8.11
N GLY A 24 4.28 -12.64 9.22
CA GLY A 24 3.75 -12.46 10.57
C GLY A 24 4.23 -11.20 11.31
N ARG A 25 5.05 -10.34 10.71
CA ARG A 25 5.75 -9.24 11.43
C ARG A 25 5.79 -7.90 10.69
N ASN A 26 5.06 -7.76 9.59
CA ASN A 26 5.01 -6.50 8.86
C ASN A 26 4.05 -5.50 9.51
N THR A 27 4.15 -4.24 9.10
CA THR A 27 3.27 -3.15 9.55
C THR A 27 2.00 -3.02 8.72
N THR A 28 1.64 -4.05 7.95
CA THR A 28 0.36 -4.22 7.22
C THR A 28 0.07 -3.30 6.04
N ILE A 29 0.93 -2.33 5.74
CA ILE A 29 0.68 -1.33 4.70
C ILE A 29 0.65 -1.98 3.31
N ILE A 30 -0.42 -1.72 2.56
CA ILE A 30 -0.53 -1.99 1.12
C ILE A 30 -0.66 -0.66 0.35
N ARG A 31 0.09 -0.52 -0.74
CA ARG A 31 0.13 0.68 -1.59
C ARG A 31 0.86 0.39 -2.89
N SER A 32 0.60 1.18 -3.93
CA SER A 32 1.34 1.14 -5.20
C SER A 32 2.08 2.42 -5.55
N ASN A 33 2.07 3.46 -4.71
CA ASN A 33 2.69 4.78 -4.97
C ASN A 33 4.24 4.85 -5.00
N TYR A 34 4.88 4.15 -5.94
CA TYR A 34 6.31 4.15 -6.23
C TYR A 34 6.65 5.11 -7.39
N LEU A 35 7.94 5.20 -7.73
CA LEU A 35 8.46 6.13 -8.75
C LEU A 35 9.01 5.41 -9.98
N LEU A 36 9.65 4.27 -9.79
CA LEU A 36 10.42 3.64 -10.87
C LEU A 36 9.47 2.97 -11.88
N PRO A 37 9.69 3.13 -13.19
CA PRO A 37 8.79 2.59 -14.22
C PRO A 37 8.56 1.08 -14.17
N GLY A 38 9.52 0.29 -13.68
CA GLY A 38 9.33 -1.16 -13.48
C GLY A 38 8.62 -1.52 -12.18
N ASN A 39 8.72 -0.66 -11.16
CA ASN A 39 8.13 -0.92 -9.86
C ASN A 39 6.67 -0.50 -9.82
N GLU A 40 6.34 0.65 -10.40
CA GLU A 40 4.99 1.21 -10.32
C GLU A 40 3.93 0.25 -10.85
N PRO A 41 4.03 -0.26 -12.10
CA PRO A 41 3.01 -1.16 -12.64
C PRO A 41 2.98 -2.50 -11.91
N PHE A 42 4.12 -2.96 -11.38
CA PHE A 42 4.20 -4.20 -10.62
C PHE A 42 3.43 -4.10 -9.30
N TYR A 43 3.62 -3.03 -8.54
CA TYR A 43 2.87 -2.82 -7.30
C TYR A 43 1.41 -2.45 -7.57
N GLU A 44 1.12 -1.76 -8.67
CA GLU A 44 -0.25 -1.44 -9.06
C GLU A 44 -1.05 -2.70 -9.41
N LEU A 45 -0.46 -3.64 -10.15
CA LEU A 45 -1.06 -4.96 -10.35
C LEU A 45 -1.33 -5.66 -9.00
N SER A 46 -0.38 -5.58 -8.05
CA SER A 46 -0.61 -6.12 -6.70
C SER A 46 -1.77 -5.42 -6.00
N MET A 47 -1.92 -4.10 -6.12
CA MET A 47 -3.04 -3.36 -5.52
C MET A 47 -4.38 -3.79 -6.09
N GLN A 48 -4.49 -3.98 -7.40
CA GLN A 48 -5.70 -4.50 -8.04
C GLN A 48 -6.07 -5.91 -7.54
N LEU A 49 -5.08 -6.76 -7.26
CA LEU A 49 -5.31 -8.07 -6.66
C LEU A 49 -5.82 -7.98 -5.21
N TRP A 50 -5.30 -7.03 -4.42
CA TRP A 50 -5.76 -6.81 -3.04
C TRP A 50 -7.25 -6.42 -2.98
N GLU A 51 -7.74 -5.66 -3.96
CA GLU A 51 -9.13 -5.17 -4.01
C GLU A 51 -10.17 -6.29 -4.08
N ASN A 52 -9.82 -7.44 -4.67
CA ASN A 52 -10.72 -8.58 -4.79
C ASN A 52 -10.26 -9.82 -4.00
N LEU A 53 -9.18 -9.72 -3.24
CA LEU A 53 -8.55 -10.87 -2.58
C LEU A 53 -9.54 -11.66 -1.70
N GLU A 54 -10.35 -10.95 -0.92
CA GLU A 54 -11.31 -11.56 0.01
C GLU A 54 -12.37 -12.42 -0.67
N GLN A 55 -12.79 -12.01 -1.88
CA GLN A 55 -13.70 -12.78 -2.70
C GLN A 55 -12.99 -13.97 -3.35
N ASP A 56 -11.75 -13.75 -3.79
CA ASP A 56 -10.96 -14.76 -4.50
C ASP A 56 -10.71 -16.03 -3.68
N PHE A 57 -10.43 -15.91 -2.37
CA PHE A 57 -10.23 -17.05 -1.47
C PHE A 57 -11.33 -17.25 -0.43
N ASN A 58 -12.42 -16.47 -0.51
CA ASN A 58 -13.57 -16.54 0.37
C ASN A 58 -13.17 -16.55 1.86
N TYR A 59 -12.36 -15.56 2.25
CA TYR A 59 -11.85 -15.40 3.60
C TYR A 59 -11.67 -13.91 3.91
N ASN A 60 -12.03 -13.47 5.11
CA ASN A 60 -11.89 -12.08 5.51
C ASN A 60 -10.47 -11.80 6.01
N ALA A 61 -9.70 -11.12 5.16
CA ALA A 61 -8.34 -10.65 5.46
C ALA A 61 -8.31 -9.23 6.04
N MET A 62 -9.47 -8.63 6.29
CA MET A 62 -9.65 -7.26 6.75
C MET A 62 -8.91 -6.25 5.87
N VAL A 63 -9.00 -6.43 4.55
CA VAL A 63 -8.47 -5.45 3.60
C VAL A 63 -9.22 -4.14 3.80
N SER A 64 -8.49 -3.06 4.06
CA SER A 64 -9.08 -1.75 4.34
C SER A 64 -8.33 -0.66 3.58
N GLN A 65 -8.93 -0.20 2.48
CA GLN A 65 -8.44 0.92 1.67
C GLN A 65 -8.73 2.26 2.36
N ARG A 66 -7.94 2.55 3.41
CA ARG A 66 -8.03 3.77 4.21
C ARG A 66 -7.03 4.85 3.79
N GLY A 67 -6.45 4.69 2.62
CA GLY A 67 -5.40 5.54 2.06
C GLY A 67 -4.03 5.35 2.70
N ILE A 68 -3.04 5.90 2.03
CA ILE A 68 -1.74 6.22 2.61
C ILE A 68 -1.35 7.65 2.25
N MET A 69 -0.70 8.34 3.18
CA MET A 69 -0.20 9.70 3.01
C MET A 69 1.28 9.77 3.35
N ASN A 70 2.08 10.29 2.42
CA ASN A 70 3.47 10.63 2.66
C ASN A 70 3.60 12.15 2.81
N LEU A 71 3.96 12.60 4.02
CA LEU A 71 4.10 14.02 4.35
C LEU A 71 5.35 14.62 3.70
N ILE A 72 5.23 15.90 3.32
CA ILE A 72 6.30 16.71 2.73
C ILE A 72 6.70 17.77 3.74
N HIS A 73 7.99 17.84 4.07
CA HIS A 73 8.54 18.78 5.06
C HIS A 73 9.58 19.74 4.48
N SER A 74 10.06 19.49 3.25
CA SER A 74 11.03 20.33 2.56
C SER A 74 10.69 20.50 1.08
N ASP A 75 11.30 21.48 0.42
CA ASP A 75 11.01 21.76 -1.00
C ASP A 75 11.62 20.68 -1.91
N ALA A 76 12.79 20.14 -1.55
CA ALA A 76 13.35 18.98 -2.24
C ALA A 76 12.45 17.73 -2.16
N GLN A 77 11.79 17.50 -1.02
CA GLN A 77 10.79 16.42 -0.90
C GLN A 77 9.56 16.71 -1.76
N ARG A 78 9.12 17.97 -1.85
CA ARG A 78 8.03 18.38 -2.72
C ARG A 78 8.32 18.02 -4.17
N ASP A 79 9.49 18.41 -4.69
CA ASP A 79 9.89 18.14 -6.06
C ASP A 79 9.95 16.63 -6.35
N ALA A 80 10.54 15.86 -5.43
CA ALA A 80 10.60 14.41 -5.53
C ALA A 80 9.20 13.76 -5.54
N PHE A 81 8.28 14.26 -4.72
CA PHE A 81 6.92 13.71 -4.63
C PHE A 81 6.03 14.15 -5.79
N ILE A 82 6.21 15.36 -6.33
CA ILE A 82 5.54 15.77 -7.57
C ILE A 82 5.99 14.88 -8.73
N ARG A 83 7.31 14.64 -8.85
CA ARG A 83 7.84 13.70 -9.85
C ARG A 83 7.23 12.31 -9.69
N ARG A 84 7.17 11.80 -8.45
CA ARG A 84 6.54 10.51 -8.14
C ARG A 84 5.05 10.48 -8.48
N GLY A 85 4.31 11.50 -8.09
CA GLY A 85 2.88 11.62 -8.39
C GLY A 85 2.60 11.60 -9.89
N ASN A 86 3.41 12.30 -10.68
CA ASN A 86 3.30 12.24 -12.14
C ASN A 86 3.57 10.83 -12.68
N SER A 87 4.57 10.11 -12.16
CA SER A 87 4.81 8.71 -12.53
C SER A 87 3.65 7.79 -12.18
N MET A 88 3.01 7.98 -11.01
CA MET A 88 1.83 7.22 -10.61
C MET A 88 0.64 7.47 -11.56
N LEU A 89 0.44 8.72 -11.99
CA LEU A 89 -0.62 9.07 -12.95
C LEU A 89 -0.39 8.42 -14.32
N PHE A 90 0.86 8.33 -14.79
CA PHE A 90 1.18 7.62 -16.03
C PHE A 90 0.94 6.10 -15.95
N ALA A 91 0.94 5.53 -14.75
CA ALA A 91 0.71 4.11 -14.50
C ALA A 91 -0.71 3.78 -14.03
N ASP A 92 -1.61 4.77 -14.00
CA ASP A 92 -3.01 4.65 -13.53
C ASP A 92 -3.15 4.16 -12.07
N ALA A 93 -2.14 4.42 -11.23
CA ALA A 93 -2.13 4.01 -9.82
C ALA A 93 -2.93 4.95 -8.89
N GLY A 94 -3.35 6.11 -9.40
CA GLY A 94 -4.08 7.14 -8.68
C GLY A 94 -3.22 7.93 -7.69
N CYS A 95 -3.28 9.26 -7.75
CA CYS A 95 -2.43 10.15 -6.96
C CYS A 95 -3.18 11.42 -6.54
N GLU A 96 -3.05 11.80 -5.27
CA GLU A 96 -3.51 13.10 -4.76
C GLU A 96 -2.33 13.89 -4.20
N TYR A 97 -2.15 15.12 -4.68
CA TYR A 97 -1.28 16.09 -4.03
C TYR A 97 -2.13 16.97 -3.12
N LEU A 98 -1.78 17.04 -1.85
CA LEU A 98 -2.55 17.75 -0.83
C LEU A 98 -1.72 18.90 -0.26
N GLU A 99 -2.28 20.10 -0.24
CA GLU A 99 -1.73 21.23 0.50
C GLU A 99 -1.85 21.01 2.01
N ALA A 100 -1.05 21.74 2.81
CA ALA A 100 -1.06 21.62 4.26
C ALA A 100 -2.46 21.78 4.90
N LYS A 101 -3.31 22.66 4.35
CA LYS A 101 -4.70 22.85 4.81
C LYS A 101 -5.54 21.57 4.62
N GLU A 102 -5.42 20.91 3.46
CA GLU A 102 -6.17 19.70 3.13
C GLU A 102 -5.68 18.51 3.97
N VAL A 103 -4.38 18.47 4.27
CA VAL A 103 -3.80 17.50 5.22
C VAL A 103 -4.44 17.67 6.61
N LYS A 104 -4.54 18.91 7.11
CA LYS A 104 -5.13 19.22 8.42
C LYS A 104 -6.63 18.93 8.46
N GLU A 105 -7.36 19.23 7.39
CA GLU A 105 -8.79 18.90 7.26
C GLU A 105 -9.02 17.38 7.31
N ARG A 106 -8.21 16.60 6.59
CA ARG A 106 -8.34 15.15 6.53
C ARG A 106 -7.86 14.45 7.81
N TYR A 107 -6.82 14.98 8.44
CA TYR A 107 -6.20 14.43 9.64
C TYR A 107 -6.02 15.51 10.72
N PRO A 108 -7.12 15.94 11.39
CA PRO A 108 -7.13 17.09 12.30
C PRO A 108 -6.25 16.91 13.53
N PHE A 109 -5.87 15.67 13.86
CA PHE A 109 -4.99 15.35 14.98
C PHE A 109 -3.50 15.57 14.70
N LEU A 110 -3.09 15.85 13.44
CA LEU A 110 -1.69 16.15 13.14
C LEU A 110 -1.29 17.52 13.71
N ASP A 111 -0.09 17.58 14.30
CA ASP A 111 0.53 18.83 14.74
C ASP A 111 1.12 19.59 13.53
N MET A 112 0.55 20.75 13.25
CA MET A 112 0.95 21.61 12.12
C MET A 112 1.83 22.78 12.56
N ASP A 113 1.81 23.12 13.86
CA ASP A 113 2.24 24.43 14.35
C ASP A 113 3.55 24.38 15.14
N ASN A 114 3.91 23.21 15.70
CA ASN A 114 5.03 23.09 16.64
C ASN A 114 6.12 22.09 16.20
N ALA A 115 6.27 21.86 14.88
CA ALA A 115 7.27 20.95 14.36
C ALA A 115 8.57 21.66 13.96
N ARG A 116 9.74 21.08 14.31
CA ARG A 116 11.06 21.49 13.80
C ARG A 116 11.11 21.55 12.26
N PHE A 117 10.34 20.66 11.62
CA PHE A 117 10.13 20.58 10.18
C PHE A 117 8.61 20.58 9.89
N PRO A 118 7.99 21.73 9.61
CA PRO A 118 6.55 21.84 9.44
C PRO A 118 6.05 21.00 8.26
N ILE A 119 4.82 20.49 8.36
CA ILE A 119 4.15 19.81 7.24
C ILE A 119 3.78 20.87 6.21
N LYS A 120 4.36 20.78 5.02
CA LYS A 120 4.12 21.73 3.92
C LYS A 120 3.06 21.26 2.94
N ALA A 121 2.92 19.93 2.78
CA ALA A 121 2.02 19.26 1.85
C ALA A 121 2.07 17.74 2.10
N ALA A 122 1.35 16.96 1.29
CA ALA A 122 1.51 15.52 1.24
C ALA A 122 1.22 14.95 -0.16
N LEU A 123 1.78 13.77 -0.42
CA LEU A 123 1.36 12.91 -1.53
C LEU A 123 0.55 11.76 -0.95
N ALA A 124 -0.69 11.60 -1.42
CA ALA A 124 -1.60 10.57 -0.94
C ALA A 124 -2.04 9.63 -2.05
N GLN A 125 -2.31 8.38 -1.67
CA GLN A 125 -2.95 7.38 -2.51
C GLN A 125 -4.18 6.85 -1.78
N PRO A 126 -5.41 7.22 -2.20
CA PRO A 126 -6.65 6.81 -1.52
C PRO A 126 -6.86 5.29 -1.49
N ARG A 127 -6.46 4.58 -2.56
CA ARG A 127 -6.59 3.13 -2.69
C ARG A 127 -5.64 2.33 -1.80
N GLY A 128 -4.59 2.96 -1.26
CA GLY A 128 -3.70 2.33 -0.29
C GLY A 128 -4.39 2.03 1.03
N GLY A 129 -3.72 1.34 1.95
CA GLY A 129 -4.31 1.02 3.24
C GLY A 129 -3.59 -0.07 4.01
N THR A 130 -4.36 -0.95 4.64
CA THR A 130 -3.87 -2.01 5.52
C THR A 130 -4.59 -3.34 5.28
N VAL A 131 -3.94 -4.44 5.63
CA VAL A 131 -4.50 -5.79 5.63
C VAL A 131 -4.01 -6.60 6.84
N ARG A 132 -4.86 -7.47 7.39
CA ARG A 132 -4.45 -8.38 8.46
C ARG A 132 -3.57 -9.49 7.90
N HIS A 133 -2.28 -9.36 8.12
CA HIS A 133 -1.23 -10.16 7.48
C HIS A 133 -1.28 -11.67 7.78
N ASP A 134 -1.62 -12.08 9.01
CA ASP A 134 -1.83 -13.49 9.37
C ASP A 134 -3.02 -14.11 8.63
N ALA A 135 -4.09 -13.32 8.41
CA ALA A 135 -5.26 -13.77 7.68
C ALA A 135 -4.98 -14.04 6.21
N VAL A 136 -4.06 -13.29 5.59
CA VAL A 136 -3.60 -13.57 4.23
C VAL A 136 -2.90 -14.93 4.17
N ALA A 137 -1.99 -15.20 5.10
CA ALA A 137 -1.28 -16.49 5.16
C ALA A 137 -2.26 -17.65 5.33
N TRP A 138 -3.23 -17.52 6.23
CA TRP A 138 -4.21 -18.57 6.50
C TRP A 138 -5.22 -18.73 5.38
N GLY A 139 -5.63 -17.64 4.73
CA GLY A 139 -6.53 -17.70 3.58
C GLY A 139 -5.93 -18.46 2.39
N TYR A 140 -4.62 -18.37 2.17
CA TYR A 140 -3.92 -19.16 1.16
C TYR A 140 -3.58 -20.60 1.58
N ALA A 141 -3.50 -20.88 2.88
CA ALA A 141 -3.14 -22.20 3.40
C ALA A 141 -4.34 -23.16 3.52
N ARG A 142 -5.56 -22.67 3.30
CA ARG A 142 -6.81 -23.44 3.31
C ARG A 142 -7.03 -24.17 1.99
#